data_AF-A0A955LUS5-F1
#
_entry.id   AF-A0A955LUS5-F1
#
_cell.length_a   1.000
_cell.length_b   1.000
_cell.length_c   1.000
_cell.angle_alpha   90.00
_cell.angle_beta   90.00
_cell.angle_gamma   90.00
#
_symmetry.space_group_name_H-M   'P 1'
#
loop_
_entity.id
_entity.type
_entity.pdbx_description
1 polymer ?
#
loop_
_entity_poly.entity_id
_entity_poly.type
_entity_poly.pdbx_seq_one_letter_code
_entity_poly.pdbx_strand_id
1 'polypeptide(L)'
;CKGKQMKKVSFIVFLGLLTAAAAMAQNFPKEIAHDTNKDGRPDRWEHFNGTKLEKIEIDNNRDGKLDEVVYAENGVIVRSEKDTDFDGLMDQWLKY
;
A
#
# COMPACT_ATOMS: atom_id res chain seq x y z
N CYS A 1 -51.84 -2.08 30.98
CA CYS A 1 -50.96 -0.89 31.09
C CYS A 1 -50.33 -0.57 29.74
N LYS A 2 -50.11 0.74 29.51
CA LYS A 2 -49.65 1.48 28.31
C LYS A 2 -48.55 0.76 27.50
N GLY A 3 -48.67 0.65 26.17
CA GLY A 3 -48.12 1.63 25.19
C GLY A 3 -46.82 1.05 24.60
N LYS A 4 -46.45 1.18 23.33
CA LYS A 4 -46.72 2.21 22.33
C LYS A 4 -46.37 1.64 20.94
N GLN A 5 -47.33 1.73 20.03
CA GLN A 5 -47.23 2.28 18.68
C GLN A 5 -46.27 1.66 17.64
N MET A 6 -46.93 0.99 16.69
CA MET A 6 -46.57 0.69 15.30
C MET A 6 -46.24 1.95 14.46
N LYS A 7 -45.62 1.75 13.28
CA LYS A 7 -46.01 2.27 11.94
C LYS A 7 -45.00 1.75 10.89
N LYS A 8 -45.34 0.71 10.10
CA LYS A 8 -45.99 0.69 8.76
C LYS A 8 -45.05 1.12 7.60
N VAL A 9 -44.63 0.19 6.72
CA VAL A 9 -45.12 -0.07 5.32
C VAL A 9 -44.64 1.02 4.33
N SER A 10 -44.22 0.83 3.07
CA SER A 10 -43.76 -0.25 2.17
C SER A 10 -43.53 0.44 0.79
N PHE A 11 -42.63 -0.09 -0.04
CA PHE A 11 -42.72 -0.16 -1.53
C PHE A 11 -42.50 1.07 -2.47
N ILE A 12 -41.53 0.87 -3.40
CA ILE A 12 -41.33 1.33 -4.81
C ILE A 12 -40.90 2.80 -5.13
N VAL A 13 -39.79 2.93 -5.88
CA VAL A 13 -39.65 3.49 -7.27
C VAL A 13 -38.27 4.16 -7.43
N PHE A 14 -37.40 3.63 -8.31
CA PHE A 14 -36.90 4.33 -9.51
C PHE A 14 -36.00 3.41 -10.36
N LEU A 15 -36.57 3.06 -11.52
CA LEU A 15 -35.88 2.62 -12.73
C LEU A 15 -35.06 3.81 -13.27
N GLY A 16 -33.78 3.59 -13.60
CA GLY A 16 -33.02 4.41 -14.54
C GLY A 16 -32.08 5.47 -13.96
N LEU A 17 -30.79 5.11 -13.83
CA LEU A 17 -29.72 5.92 -14.43
C LEU A 17 -28.47 5.05 -14.63
N LEU A 18 -28.27 4.67 -15.88
CA LEU A 18 -27.04 4.09 -16.39
C LEU A 18 -26.00 5.23 -16.51
N THR A 19 -25.08 5.42 -15.56
CA THR A 19 -23.88 6.24 -15.84
C THR A 19 -22.64 5.62 -15.21
N ALA A 20 -21.87 4.97 -16.07
CA ALA A 20 -20.41 4.92 -16.02
C ALA A 20 -19.76 4.52 -14.68
N ALA A 21 -19.69 3.22 -14.39
CA ALA A 21 -18.59 2.71 -13.57
C ALA A 21 -17.88 1.51 -14.19
N ALA A 22 -18.27 1.08 -15.39
CA ALA A 22 -17.63 -0.02 -16.12
C ALA A 22 -16.28 0.35 -16.77
N ALA A 23 -15.67 1.47 -16.39
CA ALA A 23 -14.32 1.83 -16.83
C ALA A 23 -13.53 2.53 -15.70
N MET A 24 -13.59 1.99 -14.48
CA MET A 24 -12.59 2.28 -13.46
C MET A 24 -11.55 1.15 -13.45
N ALA A 25 -10.88 0.93 -14.58
CA ALA A 25 -9.62 0.21 -14.56
C ALA A 25 -8.62 1.12 -13.84
N GLN A 26 -8.57 1.01 -12.52
CA GLN A 26 -7.64 1.75 -11.68
C GLN A 26 -6.23 1.32 -12.09
N ASN A 27 -5.51 2.17 -12.82
CA ASN A 27 -4.12 1.92 -13.17
C ASN A 27 -3.28 2.13 -11.91
N PHE A 28 -3.04 1.05 -11.16
CA PHE A 28 -2.23 1.12 -9.96
C PHE A 28 -0.76 1.34 -10.34
N PRO A 29 -0.06 2.29 -9.69
CA PRO A 29 1.36 2.48 -9.94
C PRO A 29 2.11 1.20 -9.57
N LYS A 30 3.01 0.75 -10.46
CA LYS A 30 3.89 -0.38 -10.17
C LYS A 30 4.95 -0.02 -9.12
N GLU A 31 5.31 1.26 -9.06
CA GLU A 31 6.36 1.77 -8.18
C GLU A 31 5.99 3.19 -7.73
N ILE A 32 6.28 3.48 -6.45
CA ILE A 32 6.18 4.80 -5.87
C ILE A 32 7.54 5.11 -5.23
N ALA A 33 8.17 6.20 -5.67
CA ALA A 33 9.43 6.67 -5.12
C ALA A 33 9.18 7.89 -4.21
N HIS A 34 9.84 7.90 -3.06
CA HIS A 34 9.76 8.96 -2.07
C HIS A 34 11.13 9.59 -1.88
N ASP A 35 11.16 10.91 -1.98
CA ASP A 35 12.28 11.75 -1.55
C ASP A 35 11.86 12.42 -0.23
N THR A 36 12.23 11.79 0.88
CA THR A 36 11.84 12.21 2.23
C THR A 36 12.63 13.45 2.67
N ASN A 37 13.83 13.64 2.12
CA ASN A 37 14.75 14.69 2.53
C ASN A 37 14.74 15.94 1.60
N LYS A 38 14.12 15.83 0.42
CA LYS A 38 14.00 16.84 -0.64
C LYS A 38 15.31 17.26 -1.29
N ASP A 39 16.28 16.38 -1.38
CA ASP A 39 17.56 16.61 -2.06
C ASP A 39 17.51 16.35 -3.57
N GLY A 40 16.36 15.88 -4.07
CA GLY A 40 16.13 15.57 -5.48
C GLY A 40 16.45 14.12 -5.85
N ARG A 41 16.86 13.28 -4.89
CA ARG A 41 17.07 11.85 -5.04
C ARG A 41 16.10 11.09 -4.13
N PRO A 42 15.31 10.15 -4.65
CA PRO A 42 14.48 9.31 -3.80
C PRO A 42 15.36 8.50 -2.83
N ASP A 43 14.89 8.37 -1.59
CA ASP A 43 15.50 7.58 -0.51
C ASP A 43 14.67 6.33 -0.16
N ARG A 44 13.48 6.18 -0.74
CA ARG A 44 12.59 5.04 -0.50
C ARG A 44 11.74 4.70 -1.71
N TRP A 45 11.66 3.42 -2.05
CA TRP A 45 10.86 2.89 -3.15
C TRP A 45 9.88 1.84 -2.65
N GLU A 46 8.62 1.95 -3.05
CA GLU A 46 7.57 0.97 -2.77
C GLU A 46 7.11 0.35 -4.10
N HIS A 47 7.16 -0.97 -4.20
CA HIS A 47 6.75 -1.71 -5.39
C HIS A 47 5.43 -2.44 -5.15
N PHE A 48 4.53 -2.32 -6.12
CA PHE A 48 3.19 -2.86 -6.08
C PHE A 48 2.87 -3.75 -7.27
N ASN A 49 2.05 -4.77 -7.01
CA ASN A 49 1.39 -5.59 -8.02
C ASN A 49 -0.12 -5.42 -7.88
N GLY A 50 -0.67 -4.56 -8.74
CA GLY A 50 -2.03 -4.06 -8.58
C GLY A 50 -2.16 -3.26 -7.28
N THR A 51 -3.04 -3.69 -6.38
CA THR A 51 -3.26 -3.06 -5.06
C THR A 51 -2.36 -3.58 -3.95
N LYS A 52 -1.52 -4.58 -4.23
CA LYS A 52 -0.76 -5.31 -3.21
C LYS A 52 0.69 -4.85 -3.20
N LEU A 53 1.20 -4.56 -2.01
CA LEU A 53 2.62 -4.33 -1.80
C LEU A 53 3.41 -5.63 -2.01
N GLU A 54 4.49 -5.56 -2.77
CA GLU A 54 5.42 -6.69 -2.99
C GLU A 54 6.79 -6.44 -2.37
N LYS A 55 7.29 -5.20 -2.41
CA LYS A 55 8.65 -4.88 -1.96
C LYS A 55 8.77 -3.43 -1.53
N ILE A 56 9.57 -3.17 -0.51
CA ILE A 56 10.03 -1.83 -0.13
C ILE A 56 11.55 -1.84 -0.13
N GLU A 57 12.16 -0.82 -0.71
CA GLU A 57 13.60 -0.58 -0.69
C GLU A 57 13.85 0.78 -0.03
N ILE A 58 14.85 0.87 0.84
CA ILE A 58 15.16 2.07 1.62
C ILE A 58 16.67 2.30 1.64
N ASP A 59 17.08 3.53 1.35
CA ASP A 59 18.42 4.09 1.53
C ASP A 59 18.35 5.06 2.72
N ASN A 60 18.71 4.58 3.91
CA ASN A 60 18.59 5.35 5.15
C ASN A 60 19.70 6.40 5.28
N ASN A 61 20.92 6.08 4.83
CA ASN A 61 22.08 6.95 4.96
C ASN A 61 22.29 7.90 3.75
N ARG A 62 21.54 7.68 2.66
CA ARG A 62 21.55 8.44 1.39
C ARG A 62 22.87 8.37 0.65
N ASP A 63 23.57 7.25 0.76
CA ASP A 63 24.81 7.02 0.03
C ASP A 63 24.58 6.44 -1.38
N GLY A 64 23.31 6.14 -1.73
CA GLY A 64 22.90 5.54 -2.99
C GLY A 64 22.89 4.01 -2.97
N LYS A 65 23.16 3.38 -1.83
CA LYS A 65 23.00 1.94 -1.60
C LYS A 65 21.73 1.69 -0.79
N LEU A 66 21.22 0.46 -0.89
CA LEU A 66 20.05 0.07 -0.12
C LEU A 66 20.50 -0.46 1.24
N ASP A 67 19.91 0.10 2.29
CA ASP A 67 20.16 -0.28 3.68
C ASP A 67 19.09 -1.23 4.21
N GLU A 68 17.88 -1.18 3.65
CA GLU A 68 16.78 -2.06 4.06
C GLU A 68 15.92 -2.47 2.86
N VAL A 69 15.61 -3.76 2.81
CA VAL A 69 14.71 -4.36 1.82
C VAL A 69 13.64 -5.19 2.53
N VAL A 70 12.38 -4.77 2.40
CA VAL A 70 11.23 -5.48 2.97
C VAL A 70 10.47 -6.19 1.86
N TYR A 71 10.19 -7.47 2.04
CA TYR A 71 9.43 -8.30 1.12
C TYR A 71 8.03 -8.57 1.68
N ALA A 72 7.02 -8.41 0.81
CA ALA A 72 5.64 -8.69 1.13
C ALA A 72 5.04 -9.69 0.14
N GLU A 73 4.26 -10.63 0.66
CA GLU A 73 3.44 -11.56 -0.11
C GLU A 73 1.97 -11.22 0.10
N ASN A 74 1.26 -10.93 -0.99
CA ASN A 74 -0.14 -10.54 -0.95
C ASN A 74 -0.43 -9.30 -0.05
N GLY A 75 0.53 -8.39 0.08
CA GLY A 75 0.43 -7.21 0.94
C GLY A 75 0.76 -7.46 2.42
N VAL A 76 1.17 -8.68 2.79
CA VAL A 76 1.63 -9.03 4.14
C VAL A 76 3.14 -9.15 4.14
N ILE A 77 3.83 -8.46 5.05
CA ILE A 77 5.28 -8.54 5.19
C ILE A 77 5.67 -9.95 5.63
N VAL A 78 6.56 -10.59 4.88
CA VAL A 78 7.03 -11.96 5.16
C VAL A 78 8.51 -12.00 5.54
N ARG A 79 9.30 -11.01 5.10
CA ARG A 79 10.74 -10.97 5.31
C ARG A 79 11.26 -9.55 5.24
N SER A 80 12.31 -9.25 5.99
CA SER A 80 13.11 -8.03 5.83
C SER A 80 14.59 -8.35 5.89
N GLU A 81 15.36 -7.67 5.05
CA GLU A 81 16.82 -7.71 5.00
C GLU A 81 17.32 -6.30 5.33
N LYS A 82 18.34 -6.20 6.18
CA LYS A 82 18.95 -4.93 6.57
C LYS A 82 20.46 -5.02 6.54
N ASP A 83 21.07 -3.92 6.14
CA ASP A 83 22.46 -3.57 6.37
C ASP A 83 22.48 -2.62 7.57
N THR A 84 23.06 -3.07 8.69
CA THR A 84 23.03 -2.33 9.95
C THR A 84 24.29 -1.51 10.19
N ASP A 85 25.37 -1.80 9.46
CA ASP A 85 26.65 -1.10 9.56
C ASP A 85 26.97 -0.21 8.35
N PHE A 86 26.10 -0.21 7.34
CA PHE A 86 26.14 0.60 6.13
C PHE A 86 27.35 0.31 5.22
N ASP A 87 27.85 -0.93 5.23
CA ASP A 87 28.97 -1.32 4.36
C ASP A 87 28.52 -1.64 2.90
N GLY A 88 27.22 -1.78 2.67
CA GLY A 88 26.57 -2.16 1.42
C GLY A 88 26.27 -3.65 1.30
N LEU A 89 26.49 -4.43 2.37
CA LEU A 89 26.18 -5.84 2.47
C LEU A 89 25.09 -6.02 3.54
N MET A 90 24.00 -6.68 3.16
CA MET A 90 22.98 -7.05 4.14
C MET A 90 23.61 -7.97 5.19
N ASP A 91 23.39 -7.67 6.47
CA ASP A 91 23.94 -8.41 7.61
C ASP A 91 22.85 -9.02 8.51
N GLN A 92 21.60 -8.58 8.33
CA GLN A 92 20.47 -8.99 9.14
C GLN A 92 19.30 -9.46 8.28
N TRP A 93 18.81 -10.68 8.55
CA TRP A 93 17.62 -11.26 7.91
C TRP A 93 16.58 -11.65 8.94
N LEU A 94 15.39 -11.07 8.81
CA LEU A 94 14.24 -11.33 9.67
C LEU A 94 13.13 -11.94 8.83
N LYS A 95 12.52 -13.02 9.33
CA LYS A 95 11.35 -13.67 8.73
C LYS A 95 10.19 -13.61 9.74
N TYR A 96 9.00 -13.29 9.25
CA TYR A 96 7.79 -13.16 10.05
C TYR A 96 6.89 -14.39 9.94
#